data_AF-A0A947D3H6-F1
#
_entry.id   AF-A0A947D3H6-F1
#
_cell.length_a   1.000
_cell.length_b   1.000
_cell.length_c   1.000
_cell.angle_alpha   90.00
_cell.angle_beta   90.00
_cell.angle_gamma   90.00
#
_symmetry.space_group_name_H-M   'P 1'
#
loop_
_entity.id
_entity.type
_entity.pdbx_description
1 polymer ?
#
loop_
_entity_poly.entity_id
_entity_poly.type
_entity_poly.pdbx_seq_one_letter_code
_entity_poly.pdbx_strand_id
1 'polypeptide(L)'
;MKMVDWLKKIVADVQPAVDKGLQQGLDIDAVRNFGGGPLHIPIRVLCEHYGHPLKATVYRYDRKMFLVTSIQWKDGLSREFGDPSVLPIDIENEVLNKTICEHLLRHESSNPILGGSPRGMSYSIKNNWPIFMASKAKSMTSFESRSFQVAIEAHLHGVLLDARPRKTLHPSITVHAEVRPELEDLGAAVRRVLRGADALREAGVV
;
A
#
# COMPACT_ATOMS: atom_id res chain seq x y z
N MET A 1 -5.30 -21.04 7.05
CA MET A 1 -6.54 -20.57 6.39
C MET A 1 -6.31 -20.64 4.89
N LYS A 2 -7.16 -21.33 4.11
CA LYS A 2 -6.97 -21.41 2.65
C LYS A 2 -7.38 -20.07 2.04
N MET A 3 -6.72 -19.64 0.96
CA MET A 3 -6.99 -18.37 0.25
C MET A 3 -8.48 -18.15 -0.07
N VAL A 4 -9.20 -19.23 -0.37
CA VAL A 4 -10.65 -19.23 -0.62
C VAL A 4 -11.45 -18.82 0.63
N ASP A 5 -11.03 -19.26 1.81
CA ASP A 5 -11.72 -18.95 3.08
C ASP A 5 -11.51 -17.48 3.47
N TRP A 6 -10.33 -16.92 3.16
CA TRP A 6 -10.01 -15.52 3.40
C TRP A 6 -10.75 -14.59 2.42
N LEU A 7 -10.81 -14.95 1.13
CA LEU A 7 -11.61 -14.21 0.15
C LEU A 7 -13.10 -14.23 0.50
N LYS A 8 -13.63 -15.37 0.95
CA LYS A 8 -15.01 -15.47 1.46
C LYS A 8 -15.24 -14.56 2.66
N LYS A 9 -14.26 -14.46 3.56
CA LYS A 9 -14.34 -13.55 4.71
C LYS A 9 -14.33 -12.09 4.29
N ILE A 10 -13.43 -11.66 3.39
CA ILE A 10 -13.45 -10.29 2.86
C ILE A 10 -14.76 -10.01 2.15
N VAL A 11 -15.22 -10.92 1.29
CA VAL A 11 -16.51 -10.77 0.63
C VAL A 11 -17.61 -10.62 1.67
N ALA A 12 -17.64 -11.43 2.73
CA ALA A 12 -18.62 -11.31 3.81
C ALA A 12 -18.51 -10.02 4.62
N ASP A 13 -17.30 -9.53 4.89
CA ASP A 13 -17.04 -8.30 5.66
C ASP A 13 -17.37 -7.05 4.83
N VAL A 14 -17.23 -7.12 3.51
CA VAL A 14 -17.53 -6.03 2.57
C VAL A 14 -18.94 -6.16 1.98
N GLN A 15 -19.60 -7.33 2.09
CA GLN A 15 -20.95 -7.57 1.58
C GLN A 15 -21.96 -6.54 2.11
N PRO A 16 -21.96 -6.14 3.39
CA PRO A 16 -22.87 -5.10 3.87
C PRO A 16 -22.61 -3.73 3.23
N ALA A 17 -21.36 -3.40 2.90
CA ALA A 17 -21.00 -2.19 2.19
C ALA A 17 -21.40 -2.26 0.70
N VAL A 18 -21.21 -3.43 0.07
CA VAL A 18 -21.71 -3.74 -1.28
C VAL A 18 -23.23 -3.58 -1.29
N ASP A 19 -23.96 -4.28 -0.41
CA ASP A 19 -25.42 -4.26 -0.32
C ASP A 19 -25.98 -2.86 -0.04
N LYS A 20 -25.29 -2.06 0.78
CA LYS A 20 -25.62 -0.65 1.00
C LYS A 20 -25.38 0.19 -0.25
N GLY A 21 -24.30 -0.09 -0.98
CA GLY A 21 -24.03 0.48 -2.29
C GLY A 21 -25.08 0.10 -3.35
N LEU A 22 -25.57 -1.15 -3.33
CA LEU A 22 -26.67 -1.63 -4.17
C LEU A 22 -27.96 -0.84 -3.92
N GLN A 23 -28.25 -0.53 -2.66
CA GLN A 23 -29.40 0.31 -2.30
C GLN A 23 -29.22 1.79 -2.74
N GLN A 24 -27.99 2.22 -2.98
CA GLN A 24 -27.65 3.58 -3.44
C GLN A 24 -27.47 3.69 -4.96
N GLY A 25 -27.78 2.63 -5.73
CA GLY A 25 -27.75 2.67 -7.19
C GLY A 25 -26.39 2.34 -7.82
N LEU A 26 -25.51 1.61 -7.12
CA LEU A 26 -24.33 1.03 -7.75
C LEU A 26 -24.74 -0.05 -8.76
N ASP A 27 -24.40 0.20 -10.02
CA ASP A 27 -24.68 -0.69 -11.15
C ASP A 27 -23.86 -2.00 -11.05
N ILE A 28 -24.54 -3.08 -10.69
CA ILE A 28 -23.97 -4.43 -10.60
C ILE A 28 -23.48 -4.93 -11.95
N ASP A 29 -24.09 -4.51 -13.06
CA ASP A 29 -23.68 -4.93 -14.39
C ASP A 29 -22.35 -4.28 -14.78
N ALA A 30 -22.04 -3.10 -14.23
CA ALA A 30 -20.69 -2.54 -14.31
C ALA A 30 -19.70 -3.42 -13.51
N VAL A 31 -20.03 -3.79 -12.27
CA VAL A 31 -19.19 -4.66 -11.40
C VAL A 31 -18.93 -6.04 -12.03
N ARG A 32 -19.88 -6.60 -12.77
CA ARG A 32 -19.74 -7.89 -13.47
C ARG A 32 -19.06 -7.81 -14.84
N ASN A 33 -19.14 -6.67 -15.53
CA ASN A 33 -18.56 -6.47 -16.87
C ASN A 33 -17.19 -5.77 -16.88
N PHE A 34 -16.68 -5.32 -15.72
CA PHE A 34 -15.28 -4.87 -15.63
C PHE A 34 -14.33 -6.08 -15.77
N GLY A 35 -13.78 -6.26 -16.98
CA GLY A 35 -12.76 -7.26 -17.32
C GLY A 35 -11.41 -7.12 -16.60
N GLY A 36 -11.34 -6.32 -15.52
CA GLY A 36 -10.21 -6.29 -14.61
C GLY A 36 -10.33 -7.45 -13.63
N GLY A 37 -9.22 -8.15 -13.37
CA GLY A 37 -9.20 -9.32 -12.48
C GLY A 37 -9.83 -9.07 -11.09
N PRO A 38 -10.01 -10.13 -10.28
CA PRO A 38 -10.81 -10.14 -9.05
C PRO A 38 -10.45 -9.12 -7.95
N LEU A 39 -9.36 -8.36 -8.11
CA LEU A 39 -8.87 -7.35 -7.17
C LEU A 39 -9.36 -5.91 -7.46
N HIS A 40 -9.92 -5.64 -8.65
CA HIS A 40 -10.42 -4.30 -9.01
C HIS A 40 -11.67 -3.89 -8.20
N ILE A 41 -12.63 -4.80 -8.09
CA ILE A 41 -13.91 -4.57 -7.41
C ILE A 41 -13.71 -4.28 -5.91
N PRO A 42 -12.88 -5.03 -5.17
CA PRO A 42 -12.61 -4.73 -3.77
C PRO A 42 -12.03 -3.33 -3.53
N ILE A 43 -11.07 -2.87 -4.33
CA ILE A 43 -10.40 -1.57 -4.11
C ILE A 43 -11.39 -0.43 -4.29
N ARG A 44 -12.15 -0.41 -5.39
CA ARG A 44 -13.13 0.65 -5.65
C ARG A 44 -14.19 0.70 -4.56
N VAL A 45 -14.79 -0.45 -4.22
CA VAL A 45 -15.83 -0.53 -3.17
C VAL A 45 -15.30 -0.06 -1.83
N LEU A 46 -14.06 -0.39 -1.48
CA LEU A 46 -13.46 0.06 -0.22
C LEU A 46 -13.11 1.55 -0.23
N CYS A 47 -12.59 2.08 -1.34
CA CYS A 47 -12.39 3.53 -1.51
C CYS A 47 -13.72 4.29 -1.35
N GLU A 48 -14.80 3.80 -1.96
CA GLU A 48 -16.15 4.37 -1.81
C GLU A 48 -16.67 4.23 -0.36
N HIS A 49 -16.49 3.07 0.26
CA HIS A 49 -16.93 2.78 1.63
C HIS A 49 -16.25 3.70 2.66
N TYR A 50 -14.94 3.87 2.56
CA TYR A 50 -14.18 4.68 3.50
C TYR A 50 -14.21 6.19 3.18
N GLY A 51 -14.61 6.57 1.95
CA GLY A 51 -14.65 7.97 1.52
C GLY A 51 -13.28 8.64 1.41
N HIS A 52 -12.21 7.84 1.40
CA HIS A 52 -10.84 8.30 1.22
C HIS A 52 -9.99 7.22 0.54
N PRO A 53 -8.83 7.60 -0.03
CA PRO A 53 -7.95 6.66 -0.71
C PRO A 53 -7.39 5.57 0.24
N LEU A 54 -7.22 4.35 -0.26
CA LEU A 54 -6.52 3.30 0.47
C LEU A 54 -5.02 3.50 0.32
N LYS A 55 -4.27 3.25 1.39
CA LYS A 55 -2.82 3.49 1.40
C LYS A 55 -2.05 2.24 1.78
N ALA A 56 -0.97 2.00 1.05
CA ALA A 56 0.05 1.03 1.39
C ALA A 56 1.43 1.67 1.15
N THR A 57 2.48 1.04 1.66
CA THR A 57 3.84 1.45 1.34
C THR A 57 4.68 0.24 1.00
N VAL A 58 5.48 0.35 -0.06
CA VAL A 58 6.51 -0.62 -0.41
C VAL A 58 7.87 0.01 -0.16
N TYR A 59 8.70 -0.65 0.63
CA TYR A 59 10.11 -0.32 0.74
C TYR A 59 10.91 -1.27 -0.12
N ARG A 60 11.90 -0.75 -0.85
CA ARG A 60 12.99 -1.55 -1.38
C ARG A 60 14.23 -1.31 -0.55
N TYR A 61 14.73 -2.35 0.10
CA TYR A 61 15.89 -2.27 0.97
C TYR A 61 17.09 -3.03 0.40
N ASP A 62 18.25 -2.37 0.38
CA ASP A 62 19.57 -2.92 -0.01
C ASP A 62 19.57 -3.60 -1.40
N ARG A 63 18.63 -3.22 -2.28
CA ARG A 63 18.36 -3.89 -3.58
C ARG A 63 18.14 -5.41 -3.46
N LYS A 64 17.74 -5.92 -2.29
CA LYS A 64 17.61 -7.36 -2.00
C LYS A 64 16.20 -7.81 -1.67
N MET A 65 15.37 -6.91 -1.17
CA MET A 65 14.02 -7.27 -0.73
C MET A 65 13.05 -6.11 -0.89
N PHE A 66 11.78 -6.48 -0.99
CA PHE A 66 10.65 -5.62 -0.76
C PHE A 66 10.08 -5.84 0.65
N LEU A 67 9.69 -4.74 1.30
CA LEU A 67 8.93 -4.75 2.54
C LEU A 67 7.61 -4.03 2.27
N VAL A 68 6.49 -4.75 2.32
CA VAL A 68 5.17 -4.19 2.03
C VAL A 68 4.42 -4.01 3.34
N THR A 69 3.82 -2.85 3.54
CA THR A 69 3.08 -2.53 4.77
C THR A 69 1.77 -1.84 4.48
N SER A 70 0.82 -2.10 5.36
CA SER A 70 -0.48 -1.44 5.37
C SER A 70 -0.35 -0.10 6.08
N ILE A 71 -1.13 0.89 5.63
CA ILE A 71 -1.26 2.18 6.27
C ILE A 71 -2.65 2.29 6.88
N GLN A 72 -2.75 2.76 8.11
CA GLN A 72 -4.00 3.10 8.80
C GLN A 72 -4.11 4.61 8.88
N TRP A 73 -5.34 5.11 8.72
CA TRP A 73 -5.66 6.50 9.00
C TRP A 73 -6.25 6.62 10.41
N LYS A 74 -5.55 7.34 11.30
CA LYS A 74 -6.00 7.59 12.68
C LYS A 74 -5.68 9.02 13.09
N ASP A 75 -6.68 9.74 13.59
CA ASP A 75 -6.55 11.12 14.09
C ASP A 75 -5.93 12.09 13.07
N GLY A 76 -6.27 11.95 11.79
CA GLY A 76 -5.73 12.79 10.71
C GLY A 76 -4.28 12.45 10.32
N LEU A 77 -3.72 11.35 10.85
CA LEU A 77 -2.35 10.92 10.58
C LEU A 77 -2.34 9.53 9.93
N SER A 78 -1.57 9.40 8.85
CA SER A 78 -1.24 8.11 8.24
C SER A 78 -0.12 7.42 9.02
N ARG A 79 -0.34 6.16 9.43
CA ARG A 79 0.67 5.36 10.14
C ARG A 79 0.73 3.96 9.56
N GLU A 80 1.93 3.41 9.46
CA GLU A 80 2.10 1.99 9.13
C GLU A 80 1.57 1.13 10.27
N PHE A 81 1.00 -0.04 9.97
CA PHE A 81 0.50 -0.94 11.02
C PHE A 81 0.54 -2.40 10.58
N GLY A 82 0.46 -3.29 11.57
CA GLY A 82 0.57 -4.73 11.38
C GLY A 82 1.97 -5.19 11.02
N ASP A 83 2.09 -6.48 10.71
CA ASP A 83 3.34 -7.09 10.28
C ASP A 83 3.56 -6.84 8.78
N PRO A 84 4.77 -6.43 8.38
CA PRO A 84 5.09 -6.27 6.97
C PRO A 84 5.29 -7.62 6.28
N SER A 85 4.91 -7.67 5.01
CA SER A 85 5.32 -8.77 4.14
C SER A 85 6.75 -8.53 3.66
N VAL A 86 7.61 -9.54 3.77
CA VAL A 86 9.00 -9.51 3.28
C VAL A 86 9.11 -10.40 2.06
N LEU A 87 9.48 -9.82 0.92
CA LEU A 87 9.59 -10.51 -0.36
C LEU A 87 11.01 -10.35 -0.93
N PRO A 88 11.58 -11.35 -1.62
CA PRO A 88 12.86 -11.18 -2.28
C PRO A 88 12.74 -10.21 -3.48
N ILE A 89 13.84 -9.55 -3.87
CA ILE A 89 13.82 -8.51 -4.92
C ILE A 89 13.43 -9.06 -6.30
N ASP A 90 13.68 -10.33 -6.55
CA ASP A 90 13.42 -11.05 -7.80
C ASP A 90 12.03 -11.69 -7.84
N ILE A 91 11.18 -11.44 -6.84
CA ILE A 91 9.81 -11.96 -6.80
C ILE A 91 9.01 -11.60 -8.05
N GLU A 92 8.18 -12.51 -8.56
CA GLU A 92 7.33 -12.24 -9.71
C GLU A 92 6.39 -11.04 -9.48
N ASN A 93 6.15 -10.25 -10.54
CA ASN A 93 5.32 -9.06 -10.43
C ASN A 93 3.89 -9.38 -9.96
N GLU A 94 3.34 -10.51 -10.39
CA GLU A 94 2.02 -10.97 -9.96
C GLU A 94 1.95 -11.17 -8.44
N VAL A 95 2.99 -11.76 -7.84
CA VAL A 95 3.06 -11.97 -6.39
C VAL A 95 3.22 -10.64 -5.66
N LEU A 96 4.11 -9.75 -6.15
CA LEU A 96 4.28 -8.42 -5.58
C LEU A 96 2.97 -7.61 -5.64
N ASN A 97 2.29 -7.61 -6.79
CA ASN A 97 0.99 -6.98 -7.00
C ASN A 97 -0.03 -7.50 -5.99
N LYS A 98 -0.18 -8.83 -5.89
CA LYS A 98 -1.09 -9.46 -4.94
C LYS A 98 -0.79 -9.04 -3.51
N THR A 99 0.46 -9.08 -3.08
CA THR A 99 0.85 -8.66 -1.72
C THR A 99 0.52 -7.19 -1.45
N ILE A 100 0.75 -6.30 -2.43
CA ILE A 100 0.37 -4.88 -2.29
C ILE A 100 -1.14 -4.74 -2.14
N CYS A 101 -1.92 -5.42 -2.98
CA CYS A 101 -3.38 -5.42 -2.86
C CYS A 101 -3.83 -5.95 -1.50
N GLU A 102 -3.27 -7.06 -1.00
CA GLU A 102 -3.59 -7.56 0.33
C GLU A 102 -3.33 -6.51 1.43
N HIS A 103 -2.24 -5.75 1.32
CA HIS A 103 -1.94 -4.68 2.27
C HIS A 103 -2.83 -3.45 2.11
N LEU A 104 -3.27 -3.11 0.90
CA LEU A 104 -4.27 -2.07 0.63
C LEU A 104 -5.64 -2.46 1.20
N LEU A 105 -6.04 -3.72 1.05
CA LEU A 105 -7.33 -4.24 1.53
C LEU A 105 -7.36 -4.40 3.05
N ARG A 106 -6.20 -4.60 3.68
CA ARG A 106 -6.07 -4.56 5.14
C ARG A 106 -6.29 -3.18 5.72
N HIS A 107 -6.31 -2.12 4.90
CA HIS A 107 -6.46 -0.74 5.38
C HIS A 107 -7.62 -0.61 6.37
N GLU A 108 -7.28 -0.34 7.62
CA GLU A 108 -8.27 -0.03 8.64
C GLU A 108 -8.43 1.48 8.71
N SER A 109 -9.56 1.99 8.24
CA SER A 109 -10.02 3.33 8.63
C SER A 109 -10.73 3.20 9.96
N SER A 110 -10.07 3.55 11.05
CA SER A 110 -10.81 3.80 12.29
C SER A 110 -11.55 5.11 12.09
N ASN A 111 -12.82 5.02 11.69
CA ASN A 111 -13.70 6.18 11.65
C ASN A 111 -13.70 6.82 13.05
N PRO A 112 -13.34 8.10 13.23
CA PRO A 112 -13.19 8.72 14.55
C PRO A 112 -14.54 9.07 15.20
N ILE A 113 -15.55 8.21 15.02
CA ILE A 113 -16.88 8.42 15.60
C ILE A 113 -17.06 7.37 16.70
N LEU A 114 -16.86 7.84 17.93
CA LEU A 114 -17.21 7.24 19.22
C LEU A 114 -16.15 6.33 19.87
N GLY A 115 -15.64 6.81 21.02
CA GLY A 115 -15.00 6.00 22.04
C GLY A 115 -13.49 6.15 22.08
N GLY A 116 -12.99 6.89 23.07
CA GLY A 116 -11.57 7.18 23.27
C GLY A 116 -10.68 5.95 23.15
N SER A 117 -9.91 5.90 22.07
CA SER A 117 -8.81 4.94 21.93
C SER A 117 -7.58 5.50 22.66
N PRO A 118 -6.80 4.66 23.37
CA PRO A 118 -5.68 5.13 24.17
C PRO A 118 -4.67 5.88 23.32
N ARG A 119 -4.18 6.97 23.89
CA ARG A 119 -3.12 7.84 23.37
C ARG A 119 -2.10 7.03 22.57
N GLY A 120 -1.87 7.49 21.35
CA GLY A 120 -1.16 6.75 20.32
C GLY A 120 0.13 6.09 20.79
N MET A 121 0.41 4.94 20.17
CA MET A 121 1.78 4.54 19.91
C MET A 121 2.44 5.67 19.11
N SER A 122 2.95 6.66 19.83
CA SER A 122 4.08 7.43 19.37
C SER A 122 5.15 6.40 19.05
N TYR A 123 5.63 6.34 17.81
CA TYR A 123 6.88 5.67 17.47
C TYR A 123 8.08 6.38 18.13
N SER A 124 7.91 6.92 19.34
CA SER A 124 8.96 7.50 20.19
C SER A 124 9.99 6.45 20.58
N ILE A 125 9.66 5.16 20.51
CA ILE A 125 10.65 4.09 20.50
C ILE A 125 11.06 3.88 19.04
N LYS A 126 12.03 4.67 18.58
CA LYS A 126 12.67 4.57 17.25
C LYS A 126 13.12 3.14 16.87
N ASN A 127 13.18 2.21 17.83
CA ASN A 127 13.62 0.84 17.63
C ASN A 127 12.50 -0.18 17.36
N ASN A 128 11.22 0.19 17.48
CA ASN A 128 10.10 -0.75 17.30
C ASN A 128 9.35 -0.55 15.97
N TRP A 129 9.97 0.09 14.98
CA TRP A 129 9.36 0.24 13.68
C TRP A 129 9.37 -1.11 12.92
N PRO A 130 8.21 -1.73 12.62
CA PRO A 130 8.18 -3.10 12.09
C PRO A 130 8.94 -3.28 10.78
N ILE A 131 8.90 -2.29 9.86
CA ILE A 131 9.68 -2.30 8.62
C ILE A 131 11.18 -2.36 8.90
N PHE A 132 11.66 -1.52 9.82
CA PHE A 132 13.07 -1.51 10.21
C PHE A 132 13.47 -2.88 10.78
N MET A 133 12.66 -3.46 11.68
CA MET A 133 12.94 -4.77 12.27
C MET A 133 12.96 -5.88 11.21
N ALA A 134 11.99 -5.88 10.29
CA ALA A 134 11.90 -6.84 9.20
C ALA A 134 13.09 -6.75 8.21
N SER A 135 13.65 -5.55 8.04
CA SER A 135 14.84 -5.34 7.18
C SER A 135 16.12 -5.97 7.72
N LYS A 136 16.16 -6.30 9.02
CA LYS A 136 17.37 -6.77 9.74
C LYS A 136 18.55 -5.81 9.64
N ALA A 137 18.30 -4.53 9.41
CA ALA A 137 19.33 -3.50 9.41
C ALA A 137 19.95 -3.34 10.82
N LYS A 138 21.25 -3.08 10.88
CA LYS A 138 21.97 -2.89 12.16
C LYS A 138 21.59 -1.60 12.88
N SER A 139 21.08 -0.60 12.14
CA SER A 139 20.65 0.69 12.69
C SER A 139 19.64 1.36 11.77
N MET A 140 18.81 2.24 12.33
CA MET A 140 17.82 3.00 11.58
C MET A 140 18.47 3.80 10.44
N THR A 141 19.59 4.46 10.74
CA THR A 141 20.36 5.22 9.74
C THR A 141 20.80 4.35 8.57
N SER A 142 21.22 3.11 8.85
CA SER A 142 21.64 2.15 7.82
C SER A 142 20.46 1.61 7.00
N PHE A 143 19.28 1.51 7.62
CA PHE A 143 18.04 1.19 6.93
C PHE A 143 17.64 2.32 5.97
N GLU A 144 17.52 3.54 6.48
CA GLU A 144 17.05 4.69 5.70
C GLU A 144 17.99 5.04 4.54
N SER A 145 19.31 4.96 4.73
CA SER A 145 20.29 5.25 3.67
C SER A 145 20.28 4.23 2.54
N ARG A 146 19.79 3.02 2.78
CA ARG A 146 19.75 1.92 1.80
C ARG A 146 18.34 1.59 1.34
N SER A 147 17.36 2.42 1.70
CA SER A 147 15.96 2.22 1.37
C SER A 147 15.45 3.24 0.36
N PHE A 148 14.64 2.75 -0.56
CA PHE A 148 13.65 3.56 -1.25
C PHE A 148 12.27 3.22 -0.71
N GLN A 149 11.40 4.22 -0.68
CA GLN A 149 9.99 4.10 -0.36
C GLN A 149 9.18 4.36 -1.62
N VAL A 150 8.17 3.53 -1.86
CA VAL A 150 7.09 3.78 -2.82
C VAL A 150 5.82 3.93 -2.00
N ALA A 151 5.30 5.15 -1.90
CA ALA A 151 3.97 5.38 -1.36
C ALA A 151 2.95 4.96 -2.42
N ILE A 152 1.97 4.17 -2.02
CA ILE A 152 0.93 3.65 -2.91
C ILE A 152 -0.41 4.16 -2.39
N GLU A 153 -1.13 4.88 -3.25
CA GLU A 153 -2.42 5.46 -2.93
C GLU A 153 -3.44 5.02 -3.98
N ALA A 154 -4.39 4.18 -3.56
CA ALA A 154 -5.46 3.71 -4.43
C ALA A 154 -6.67 4.64 -4.29
N HIS A 155 -7.11 5.17 -5.43
CA HIS A 155 -8.28 6.02 -5.59
C HIS A 155 -9.36 5.27 -6.38
N LEU A 156 -10.51 5.93 -6.59
CA LEU A 156 -11.61 5.39 -7.39
C LEU A 156 -11.22 5.14 -8.86
N HIS A 157 -10.27 5.92 -9.39
CA HIS A 157 -9.96 5.93 -10.83
C HIS A 157 -8.57 5.37 -11.15
N GLY A 158 -7.80 4.94 -10.16
CA GLY A 158 -6.43 4.49 -10.37
C GLY A 158 -5.62 4.38 -9.10
N VAL A 159 -4.36 4.00 -9.26
CA VAL A 159 -3.39 3.87 -8.18
C VAL A 159 -2.22 4.80 -8.47
N LEU A 160 -1.93 5.70 -7.54
CA LEU A 160 -0.77 6.58 -7.59
C LEU A 160 0.41 5.92 -6.87
N LEU A 161 1.59 6.06 -7.47
CA LEU A 161 2.85 5.55 -6.95
C LEU A 161 3.89 6.66 -6.89
N ASP A 162 4.43 6.89 -5.69
CA ASP A 162 5.45 7.91 -5.45
C ASP A 162 6.71 7.28 -4.86
N ALA A 163 7.75 7.13 -5.69
CA ALA A 163 9.02 6.53 -5.30
C ALA A 163 10.06 7.60 -4.92
N ARG A 164 10.67 7.46 -3.73
CA ARG A 164 11.71 8.36 -3.22
C ARG A 164 12.73 7.66 -2.32
N PRO A 165 13.97 8.16 -2.21
CA PRO A 165 14.89 7.77 -1.13
C PRO A 165 14.28 8.01 0.25
N ARG A 166 14.55 7.14 1.23
CA ARG A 166 14.13 7.39 2.62
C ARG A 166 15.00 8.41 3.34
N LYS A 167 16.28 8.48 2.96
CA LYS A 167 17.21 9.49 3.43
C LYS A 167 17.76 10.24 2.23
N THR A 168 17.61 11.56 2.25
CA THR A 168 18.25 12.49 1.32
C THR A 168 18.74 13.71 2.12
N LEU A 169 19.80 14.37 1.65
CA LEU A 169 20.37 15.58 2.28
C LEU A 169 19.81 16.87 1.68
N HIS A 170 19.00 16.76 0.61
CA HIS A 170 18.47 17.87 -0.17
C HIS A 170 16.94 17.74 -0.30
N PRO A 171 16.24 18.76 -0.83
CA PRO A 171 14.82 18.64 -1.16
C PRO A 171 14.56 17.35 -1.97
N SER A 172 13.60 16.54 -1.53
CA SER A 172 13.39 15.22 -2.10
C SER A 172 12.77 15.30 -3.49
N ILE A 173 13.42 14.67 -4.47
CA ILE A 173 12.85 14.40 -5.78
C ILE A 173 12.17 13.04 -5.75
N THR A 174 10.95 13.01 -6.28
CA THR A 174 10.09 11.82 -6.30
C THR A 174 9.83 11.41 -7.74
N VAL A 175 9.86 10.11 -8.00
CA VAL A 175 9.42 9.54 -9.29
C VAL A 175 7.99 9.09 -9.14
N HIS A 176 7.12 9.66 -9.97
CA HIS A 176 5.68 9.42 -9.94
C HIS A 176 5.24 8.48 -11.07
N ALA A 177 4.27 7.63 -10.80
CA ALA A 177 3.49 6.93 -11.82
C ALA A 177 2.03 6.81 -11.39
N GLU A 178 1.16 6.76 -12.39
CA GLU A 178 -0.26 6.47 -12.24
C GLU A 178 -0.58 5.18 -12.98
N VAL A 179 -1.15 4.22 -12.26
CA VAL A 179 -1.59 2.93 -12.78
C VAL A 179 -3.10 2.95 -12.91
N ARG A 180 -3.60 2.80 -14.13
CA ARG A 180 -5.04 2.60 -14.34
C ARG A 180 -5.42 1.17 -13.99
N PRO A 181 -6.59 0.95 -13.37
CA PRO A 181 -6.96 -0.37 -12.85
C PRO A 181 -7.11 -1.45 -13.92
N GLU A 182 -7.36 -1.03 -15.16
CA GLU A 182 -7.71 -1.89 -16.29
C GLU A 182 -6.49 -2.35 -17.11
N LEU A 183 -5.34 -1.69 -16.95
CA LEU A 183 -4.30 -1.71 -18.00
C LEU A 183 -2.90 -2.10 -17.51
N GLU A 184 -2.59 -2.05 -16.22
CA GLU A 184 -1.21 -2.23 -15.77
C GLU A 184 -1.03 -3.07 -14.50
N ASP A 185 0.01 -3.91 -14.54
CA ASP A 185 0.53 -4.66 -13.41
C ASP A 185 1.21 -3.71 -12.41
N LEU A 186 0.57 -3.51 -11.24
CA LEU A 186 1.07 -2.66 -10.16
C LEU A 186 2.48 -3.06 -9.69
N GLY A 187 2.80 -4.37 -9.68
CA GLY A 187 4.13 -4.85 -9.33
C GLY A 187 5.17 -4.40 -10.36
N ALA A 188 4.84 -4.45 -11.64
CA ALA A 188 5.69 -3.92 -12.71
C ALA A 188 5.85 -2.39 -12.58
N ALA A 189 4.78 -1.66 -12.28
CA ALA A 189 4.82 -0.20 -12.09
C ALA A 189 5.72 0.20 -10.92
N VAL A 190 5.60 -0.47 -9.76
CA VAL A 190 6.50 -0.30 -8.61
C VAL A 190 7.98 -0.45 -9.03
N ARG A 191 8.29 -1.47 -9.83
CA ARG A 191 9.66 -1.67 -10.33
C ARG A 191 10.10 -0.57 -11.29
N ARG A 192 9.20 -0.03 -12.13
CA ARG A 192 9.53 1.07 -13.04
C ARG A 192 9.87 2.35 -12.26
N VAL A 193 9.03 2.75 -11.31
CA VAL A 193 9.29 3.96 -10.50
C VAL A 193 10.56 3.82 -9.66
N LEU A 194 10.84 2.63 -9.13
CA LEU A 194 12.09 2.37 -8.40
C LEU A 194 13.34 2.43 -9.30
N ARG A 195 13.25 1.94 -10.54
CA ARG A 195 14.33 2.07 -11.53
C ARG A 195 14.56 3.53 -11.92
N GLY A 196 13.49 4.32 -12.10
CA GLY A 196 13.61 5.75 -12.30
C GLY A 196 14.28 6.44 -11.11
N ALA A 197 13.89 6.08 -9.89
CA ALA A 197 14.46 6.66 -8.68
C ALA A 197 15.93 6.26 -8.46
N ASP A 198 16.34 5.05 -8.89
CA ASP A 198 17.75 4.67 -8.97
C ASP A 198 18.52 5.53 -9.97
N ALA A 199 18.00 5.70 -11.19
CA ALA A 199 18.66 6.46 -12.24
C ALA A 199 18.92 7.91 -11.79
N LEU A 200 17.95 8.53 -11.11
CA LEU A 200 18.13 9.88 -10.56
C LEU A 200 19.20 9.92 -9.45
N ARG A 201 19.27 8.91 -8.59
CA ARG A 201 20.31 8.81 -7.56
C ARG A 201 21.70 8.61 -8.19
N GLU A 202 21.80 7.74 -9.18
CA GLU A 202 23.04 7.47 -9.91
C GLU A 202 23.54 8.71 -10.67
N ALA A 203 22.62 9.58 -11.10
CA ALA A 203 22.93 10.89 -11.67
C ALA A 203 23.27 11.98 -10.62
N GLY A 204 23.24 11.67 -9.32
CA GLY A 204 23.52 12.63 -8.24
C GLY A 204 22.41 13.67 -8.02
N VAL A 205 21.21 13.40 -8.53
CA VAL A 205 20.05 14.30 -8.43
C VAL A 205 19.30 14.11 -7.11
N VAL A 206 19.32 12.92 -6.50
CA VAL A 206 18.59 12.57 -5.26
C VAL A 206 19.42 11.82 -4.23
#